data_AF-A0A4Y2SFK9-F1
#
_entry.id   AF-A0A4Y2SFK9-F1
#
_cell.length_a   1.000
_cell.length_b   1.000
_cell.length_c   1.000
_cell.angle_alpha   90.00
_cell.angle_beta   90.00
_cell.angle_gamma   90.00
#
_symmetry.space_group_name_H-M   'P 1'
#
loop_
_entity.id
_entity.type
_entity.pdbx_description
1 polymer ?
#
loop_
_entity_poly.entity_id
_entity_poly.type
_entity_poly.pdbx_seq_one_letter_code
_entity_poly.pdbx_strand_id
1 'polypeptide(L)'
;ESSGEEFLSSESESDDDSLESARDWCRVDITISHPSHPKFPFTGNPELKVSVRDSEDPLDYFNLFFDDEMFNFIVSETNRYSESHFQNAELTPSLEL
;
A
#
# COMPACT_ATOMS: atom_id res chain seq x y z
N GLU A 1 23.29 8.26 29.07
CA GLU A 1 23.67 8.09 27.66
C GLU A 1 22.95 6.84 27.18
N SER A 2 21.91 6.99 26.35
CA SER A 2 21.13 5.86 25.82
C SER A 2 21.26 5.94 24.32
N SER A 3 22.01 4.99 23.76
CA SER A 3 22.24 4.87 22.32
C SER A 3 20.94 4.40 21.67
N GLY A 4 20.30 5.28 20.89
CA GLY A 4 19.19 4.91 20.03
C GLY A 4 19.74 4.17 18.82
N GLU A 5 19.53 2.85 18.77
CA GLU A 5 19.77 2.09 17.55
C GLU A 5 18.67 2.38 16.52
N GLU A 6 19.01 3.27 15.59
CA GLU A 6 18.23 3.55 14.38
C GLU A 6 18.21 2.32 13.47
N PHE A 7 17.05 1.68 13.33
CA PHE A 7 16.81 0.67 12.31
C PHE A 7 16.76 1.36 10.94
N LEU A 8 17.92 1.50 10.30
CA LEU A 8 18.02 1.85 8.89
C LEU A 8 17.66 0.61 8.07
N SER A 9 16.37 0.48 7.73
CA SER A 9 15.94 -0.41 6.64
C SER A 9 16.59 0.08 5.35
N SER A 10 17.53 -0.69 4.81
CA SER A 10 18.00 -0.49 3.45
C SER A 10 17.01 -1.16 2.51
N GLU A 11 15.96 -0.42 2.14
CA GLU A 11 15.31 -0.67 0.85
C GLU A 11 16.40 -0.59 -0.24
N SER A 12 16.42 -1.63 -1.07
CA SER A 12 17.37 -1.76 -2.18
C SER A 12 16.52 -1.87 -3.43
N GLU A 13 16.07 -0.72 -3.92
CA GLU A 13 15.43 -0.58 -5.22
C GLU A 13 16.48 -0.83 -6.30
N SER A 14 16.58 -2.09 -6.71
CA SER A 14 17.30 -2.47 -7.93
C SER A 14 16.48 -2.03 -9.14
N ASP A 15 16.42 -0.71 -9.38
CA ASP A 15 15.99 -0.10 -10.64
C ASP A 15 17.12 -0.26 -11.68
N ASP A 16 17.32 -1.47 -12.18
CA ASP A 16 18.16 -1.73 -13.37
C ASP A 16 17.30 -1.90 -14.63
N ASP A 17 16.33 -1.00 -14.79
CA ASP A 17 15.76 -0.68 -16.10
C ASP A 17 16.07 0.80 -16.32
N SER A 18 17.26 1.09 -16.86
CA SER A 18 17.64 2.46 -17.22
C SER A 18 16.68 3.00 -18.28
N LEU A 19 15.62 3.70 -17.84
CA LEU A 19 14.62 4.34 -18.70
C LEU A 19 15.17 5.57 -19.44
N GLU A 20 16.49 5.70 -19.57
CA GLU A 20 17.14 6.84 -20.20
C GLU A 20 16.68 6.98 -21.67
N SER A 21 16.59 5.86 -22.40
CA SER A 21 16.07 5.83 -23.77
C SER A 21 14.58 6.15 -23.88
N ALA A 22 13.78 5.93 -22.83
CA ALA A 22 12.34 6.28 -22.83
C ALA A 22 12.11 7.81 -22.78
N ARG A 23 13.16 8.60 -22.52
CA ARG A 23 13.10 10.06 -22.45
C ARG A 23 13.53 10.74 -23.75
N ASP A 24 13.86 9.99 -24.79
CA ASP A 24 14.23 10.51 -26.10
C ASP A 24 12.98 10.94 -26.88
N TRP A 25 12.54 12.18 -26.64
CA TRP A 25 11.48 12.81 -27.43
C TRP A 25 11.99 13.15 -28.83
N CYS A 26 11.48 12.49 -29.86
CA CYS A 26 11.76 12.83 -31.25
C CYS A 26 10.71 13.80 -31.81
N ARG A 27 11.12 14.67 -32.75
CA ARG A 27 10.17 15.52 -33.48
C ARG A 27 9.40 14.66 -34.48
N VAL A 28 8.07 14.72 -34.41
CA VAL A 28 7.20 14.04 -35.38
C VAL A 28 7.22 14.81 -36.69
N ASP A 29 7.68 14.17 -37.76
CA ASP A 29 7.53 14.70 -39.12
C ASP A 29 6.10 14.45 -39.61
N ILE A 30 5.30 15.51 -39.64
CA ILE A 30 3.89 15.48 -40.05
C ILE A 30 3.71 15.30 -41.57
N THR A 31 4.78 15.41 -42.36
CA THR A 31 4.74 15.19 -43.82
C THR A 31 4.87 13.72 -44.18
N ILE A 32 5.36 12.90 -43.25
CA ILE A 32 5.50 11.46 -43.40
C ILE A 32 4.27 10.79 -42.79
N SER A 33 3.49 10.09 -43.62
CA SER A 33 2.41 9.22 -43.18
C SER A 33 3.01 8.01 -42.46
N HIS A 34 3.13 8.08 -41.14
CA HIS A 34 3.51 6.93 -40.32
C HIS A 34 2.32 5.96 -40.24
N PRO A 35 2.54 4.63 -40.35
CA PRO A 35 1.49 3.67 -40.06
C PRO A 35 0.99 3.88 -38.63
N SER A 36 -0.33 3.82 -38.45
CA SER A 36 -0.94 3.96 -37.11
C SER A 36 -0.34 2.91 -36.18
N HIS A 37 -0.02 3.33 -34.95
CA HIS A 37 0.49 2.41 -33.93
C HIS A 37 -0.45 1.21 -33.76
N PRO A 38 0.09 0.02 -33.44
CA PRO A 38 -0.74 -1.14 -33.14
C PRO A 38 -1.71 -0.77 -32.02
N LYS A 39 -3.01 -0.86 -32.32
CA LYS A 39 -4.04 -0.76 -31.31
C LYS A 39 -4.10 -2.11 -30.62
N PHE A 40 -3.71 -2.17 -29.35
CA PHE A 40 -3.91 -3.35 -28.53
C PHE A 40 -5.33 -3.29 -27.96
N PRO A 41 -6.27 -4.12 -28.44
CA PRO A 41 -7.58 -4.19 -27.83
C PRO A 41 -7.42 -4.75 -26.41
N PHE A 42 -8.11 -4.15 -25.44
CA PHE A 42 -8.33 -4.79 -24.16
C PHE A 42 -9.26 -5.99 -24.40
N THR A 43 -8.71 -7.20 -24.43
CA THR A 43 -9.45 -8.45 -24.67
C THR A 43 -9.88 -9.15 -23.39
N GLY A 44 -9.44 -8.65 -22.23
CA GLY A 44 -9.89 -9.13 -20.94
C GLY A 44 -11.30 -8.65 -20.64
N ASN A 45 -12.07 -9.47 -19.92
CA ASN A 45 -13.32 -9.03 -19.30
C ASN A 45 -12.95 -8.26 -18.02
N PRO A 46 -13.16 -6.94 -17.95
CA PRO A 46 -12.97 -6.19 -16.72
C PRO A 46 -14.15 -6.52 -15.79
N GLU A 47 -13.93 -7.47 -14.89
CA GLU A 47 -14.96 -7.88 -13.93
C GLU A 47 -14.30 -8.22 -12.59
N LEU A 48 -15.05 -7.99 -11.51
CA LEU A 48 -14.69 -8.42 -10.19
C LEU A 48 -14.77 -9.95 -10.15
N LYS A 49 -13.63 -10.62 -9.98
CA LYS A 49 -13.54 -12.09 -10.01
C LYS A 49 -13.94 -12.77 -8.69
N VAL A 50 -14.56 -12.02 -7.78
CA VAL A 50 -14.99 -12.50 -6.47
C VAL A 50 -16.48 -12.29 -6.30
N SER A 51 -17.13 -13.21 -5.60
CA SER A 51 -18.54 -13.08 -5.28
C SER A 51 -18.70 -12.12 -4.12
N VAL A 52 -19.48 -11.06 -4.32
CA VAL A 52 -19.97 -10.18 -3.26
C VAL A 52 -21.35 -10.69 -2.85
N ARG A 53 -21.66 -10.70 -1.55
CA ARG A 53 -22.93 -11.23 -1.06
C ARG A 53 -24.08 -10.26 -1.36
N ASP A 54 -23.88 -8.98 -1.12
CA ASP A 54 -24.77 -7.88 -1.51
C ASP A 54 -23.99 -6.81 -2.29
N SER A 55 -24.28 -6.66 -3.59
CA SER A 55 -23.62 -5.67 -4.44
C SER A 55 -24.05 -4.23 -4.16
N GLU A 56 -25.13 -4.04 -3.41
CA GLU A 56 -25.61 -2.71 -3.00
C GLU A 56 -25.05 -2.32 -1.63
N ASP A 57 -24.36 -3.23 -0.93
CA ASP A 57 -23.72 -2.96 0.35
C ASP A 57 -22.21 -2.66 0.17
N PRO A 58 -21.76 -1.40 0.34
CA PRO A 58 -20.35 -1.06 0.24
C PRO A 58 -19.45 -1.80 1.25
N LEU A 59 -20.02 -2.25 2.38
CA LEU A 59 -19.25 -3.02 3.37
C LEU A 59 -18.81 -4.36 2.83
N ASP A 60 -19.61 -5.02 2.00
CA ASP A 60 -19.24 -6.32 1.43
C ASP A 60 -18.03 -6.19 0.48
N TYR A 61 -17.82 -5.04 -0.18
CA TYR A 61 -16.61 -4.77 -0.96
C TYR A 61 -15.40 -4.46 -0.08
N PHE A 62 -15.61 -3.72 1.02
CA PHE A 62 -14.54 -3.40 1.97
C PHE A 62 -13.99 -4.68 2.63
N ASN A 63 -14.87 -5.61 2.98
CA ASN A 63 -14.51 -6.89 3.60
C ASN A 63 -13.75 -7.84 2.65
N LEU A 64 -13.65 -7.54 1.35
CA LEU A 64 -12.77 -8.28 0.43
C LEU A 64 -11.28 -8.07 0.74
N PHE A 65 -10.95 -6.95 1.39
CA PHE A 65 -9.58 -6.58 1.73
C PHE A 65 -9.31 -6.61 3.24
N PHE A 66 -10.36 -6.41 4.04
CA PHE A 66 -10.30 -6.42 5.51
C PHE A 66 -11.14 -7.58 6.03
N ASP A 67 -10.52 -8.75 6.09
CA ASP A 67 -11.14 -9.96 6.62
C ASP A 67 -10.94 -10.08 8.14
N ASP A 68 -11.58 -11.10 8.73
CA ASP A 68 -11.50 -11.38 10.15
C ASP A 68 -10.05 -11.64 10.59
N GLU A 69 -9.20 -12.21 9.74
CA GLU A 69 -7.79 -12.45 10.06
C GLU A 69 -7.04 -11.13 10.25
N MET A 70 -7.22 -10.19 9.32
CA MET A 70 -6.63 -8.86 9.41
C MET A 70 -7.14 -8.09 10.63
N PHE A 71 -8.44 -8.15 10.92
CA PHE A 71 -9.00 -7.53 12.14
C PHE A 71 -8.45 -8.15 13.41
N ASN A 72 -8.38 -9.48 13.47
CA ASN A 72 -7.81 -10.18 14.62
C ASN A 72 -6.34 -9.83 14.83
N PHE A 73 -5.57 -9.68 13.75
CA PHE A 73 -4.19 -9.22 13.82
C PHE A 73 -4.10 -7.82 14.43
N ILE A 74 -4.88 -6.85 13.94
CA ILE A 74 -4.91 -5.47 14.45
C ILE A 74 -5.28 -5.46 15.94
N VAL A 75 -6.32 -6.20 16.33
CA VAL A 75 -6.77 -6.29 17.73
C VAL A 75 -5.67 -6.87 18.61
N SER A 76 -5.07 -7.98 18.18
CA SER A 76 -4.03 -8.67 18.95
C SER A 76 -2.80 -7.78 19.12
N GLU A 77 -2.35 -7.13 18.05
CA GLU A 77 -1.18 -6.25 18.07
C GLU A 77 -1.42 -5.01 18.92
N THR A 78 -2.59 -4.37 18.78
CA THR A 78 -2.95 -3.19 19.56
C THR A 78 -3.04 -3.50 21.05
N ASN A 79 -3.66 -4.63 21.41
CA ASN A 79 -3.74 -5.06 22.80
C ASN A 79 -2.36 -5.42 23.36
N ARG A 80 -1.54 -6.17 22.60
CA ARG A 80 -0.14 -6.48 22.99
C ARG A 80 0.67 -5.22 23.26
N TYR A 81 0.57 -4.22 22.37
CA TYR A 81 1.24 -2.93 22.55
C TYR A 81 0.72 -2.18 23.77
N SER A 82 -0.60 -2.18 23.98
CA SER A 82 -1.20 -1.55 25.14
C SER A 82 -0.64 -2.14 26.45
N GLU A 83 -0.56 -3.46 26.55
CA GLU A 83 -0.07 -4.16 27.74
C GLU A 83 1.39 -3.81 28.06
N SER A 84 2.24 -3.67 27.04
CA SER A 84 3.65 -3.30 27.23
C SER A 84 3.86 -1.80 27.51
N HIS A 85 2.99 -0.93 27.02
CA HIS A 85 3.14 0.53 27.17
C HIS A 85 2.41 1.09 28.39
N PHE A 86 1.31 0.49 28.86
CA PHE A 86 0.62 0.93 30.08
C PHE A 86 1.35 0.49 31.36
N GLN A 87 2.15 -0.58 31.34
CA GLN A 87 2.99 -0.98 32.49
C GLN A 87 4.17 -0.03 32.75
N ASN A 88 4.59 0.74 31.74
CA ASN A 88 5.69 1.71 31.84
C ASN A 88 5.21 3.16 32.03
N ALA A 89 3.91 3.41 31.90
CA ALA A 89 3.30 4.66 32.29
C ALA A 89 3.03 4.60 33.81
N GLU A 90 4.06 4.86 34.62
CA GLU A 90 3.86 5.13 36.04
C GLU A 90 2.82 6.25 36.18
N LEU A 91 1.59 5.89 36.54
CA LEU A 91 0.61 6.82 37.06
C LEU A 91 1.11 7.26 38.44
N THR A 92 2.11 8.14 38.47
CA THR A 92 2.45 8.87 39.67
C THR A 92 1.21 9.68 40.04
N PRO A 93 0.53 9.37 41.16
CA PRO A 93 -0.55 10.24 41.59
C PRO A 93 0.13 11.56 41.96
N SER A 94 -0.24 12.63 41.25
CA SER A 94 0.12 13.98 41.66
C SER A 94 -0.52 14.20 43.04
N LEU A 95 0.27 13.98 44.10
CA LEU A 95 -0.07 14.45 45.44
C LEU A 95 -0.05 15.98 45.37
N GLU A 96 -1.20 16.57 45.03
CA GLU A 96 -1.44 17.98 45.29
C GLU A 96 -1.54 18.16 46.80
N LEU A 97 -0.59 18.94 47.34
CA LEU A 97 -0.56 19.46 48.70
C LEU A 97 -1.59 20.57 48.89
#